data_AF-A0A3B0U1L0-F1
#
_entry.id   AF-A0A3B0U1L0-F1
#
_cell.length_a   1.000
_cell.length_b   1.000
_cell.length_c   1.000
_cell.angle_alpha   90.00
_cell.angle_beta   90.00
_cell.angle_gamma   90.00
#
_symmetry.space_group_name_H-M   'P 1'
#
loop_
_entity.id
_entity.type
_entity.pdbx_description
1 polymer ?
#
loop_
_entity_poly.entity_id
_entity_poly.type
_entity_poly.pdbx_seq_one_letter_code
_entity_poly.pdbx_strand_id
1 'polypeptide(L)' 'MSDDANPGEKIRCDACPVMCYIAEGRAGACDRYANENGAIIRCDPLTILDRHIEAGGEI' A
#
# COMPACT_ATOMS: atom_id res chain seq x y z
N MET A 1 20.72 2.67 20.55
CA MET A 1 19.50 2.25 19.84
C MET A 1 19.38 3.13 18.61
N SER A 2 20.17 2.84 17.57
CA SER A 2 20.24 3.70 16.38
C SER A 2 20.66 2.84 15.20
N ASP A 3 19.71 2.21 14.54
CA ASP A 3 19.94 1.37 13.35
C ASP A 3 18.77 1.55 12.36
N ASP A 4 18.60 2.75 11.79
CA ASP A 4 17.55 3.01 10.78
C ASP A 4 17.98 4.09 9.78
N ALA A 5 19.13 3.92 9.11
CA ALA A 5 19.49 4.78 7.97
C ALA A 5 20.54 4.14 7.05
N ASN A 6 20.18 3.15 6.22
CA ASN A 6 20.85 2.90 4.93
C ASN A 6 20.07 1.92 4.02
N PRO A 7 20.38 1.89 2.71
CA PRO A 7 19.46 2.03 1.59
C PRO A 7 18.76 0.70 1.24
N GLY A 8 17.45 0.71 1.37
CA GLY A 8 16.57 -0.44 1.34
C GLY A 8 15.48 -0.24 2.37
N GLU A 9 14.97 0.99 2.46
CA GLU A 9 14.15 1.49 3.57
C GLU A 9 12.90 0.63 3.69
N LYS A 10 12.95 -0.29 4.66
CA LYS A 10 11.81 -1.12 5.01
C LYS A 10 10.87 -0.25 5.83
N ILE A 11 9.76 0.16 5.23
CA ILE A 11 8.74 0.94 5.93
C ILE A 11 7.75 0.00 6.62
N ARG A 12 7.27 0.39 7.80
CA ARG A 12 6.21 -0.35 8.49
C ARG A 12 4.85 0.01 7.88
N CYS A 13 4.13 -0.99 7.39
CA CYS A 13 2.76 -0.84 6.92
C CYS A 13 1.80 -0.86 8.11
N ASP A 14 1.04 0.20 8.35
CA ASP A 14 -0.01 0.31 9.36
C ASP A 14 -1.43 0.22 8.77
N ALA A 15 -1.54 0.13 7.43
CA ALA A 15 -2.80 0.03 6.70
C ALA A 15 -3.53 -1.32 6.87
N CYS A 16 -2.92 -2.29 7.55
CA CYS A 16 -3.50 -3.61 7.77
C CYS A 16 -3.14 -4.17 9.16
N PRO A 17 -3.93 -5.12 9.71
CA PRO A 17 -3.67 -5.69 11.02
C PRO A 17 -2.37 -6.51 11.10
N VAL A 18 -1.76 -6.87 9.96
CA VAL A 18 -0.52 -7.64 9.89
C VAL A 18 0.70 -6.81 10.32
N MET A 19 0.65 -5.49 10.15
CA MET A 19 1.71 -4.56 10.57
C MET A 19 3.13 -4.93 10.10
N CYS A 20 3.27 -5.39 8.85
CA CYS A 20 4.53 -5.88 8.31
C CYS A 20 5.50 -4.76 7.88
N TYR A 21 6.80 -5.08 7.80
CA TYR A 21 7.83 -4.21 7.22
C TYR A 21 8.03 -4.55 5.74
N ILE A 22 7.89 -3.57 4.86
CA ILE A 22 7.91 -3.74 3.41
C ILE A 22 9.14 -3.04 2.84
N ALA A 23 10.03 -3.83 2.23
CA ALA A 23 11.18 -3.28 1.50
C ALA A 23 10.72 -2.54 0.23
N GLU A 24 11.44 -1.51 -0.16
CA GLU A 24 11.16 -0.75 -1.39
C GLU A 24 11.07 -1.67 -2.62
N GLY A 25 10.05 -1.45 -3.45
CA GLY A 25 9.76 -2.25 -4.64
C GLY A 25 9.18 -3.63 -4.35
N ARG A 26 8.74 -3.90 -3.11
CA ARG A 26 8.14 -5.19 -2.72
C ARG A 26 6.72 -5.00 -2.19
N ALA A 27 5.91 -6.03 -2.33
CA ALA A 27 4.64 -6.18 -1.62
C ALA A 27 4.88 -6.65 -0.18
N GLY A 28 4.00 -6.23 0.73
CA GLY A 28 3.98 -6.67 2.12
C GLY A 28 3.34 -8.03 2.28
N ALA A 29 3.41 -8.60 3.49
CA ALA A 29 2.91 -9.94 3.80
C ALA A 29 1.40 -10.13 3.62
N CYS A 30 0.65 -9.05 3.45
CA CYS A 30 -0.78 -9.09 3.16
C CYS A 30 -1.09 -9.10 1.66
N ASP A 31 -0.08 -8.93 0.79
CA ASP A 31 -0.15 -8.75 -0.68
C ASP A 31 -1.02 -7.58 -1.16
N ARG A 32 -1.77 -6.91 -0.28
CA ARG A 32 -2.65 -5.76 -0.59
C ARG A 32 -1.91 -4.43 -0.65
N TYR A 33 -0.75 -4.33 -0.02
CA TYR A 33 0.02 -3.08 0.08
C TYR A 33 1.48 -3.33 -0.30
N ALA A 34 2.09 -2.37 -0.97
CA ALA A 34 3.51 -2.38 -1.34
C ALA A 34 4.20 -1.10 -0.91
N ASN A 35 5.53 -1.16 -0.78
CA ASN A 35 6.36 0.01 -0.60
C ASN A 35 6.85 0.46 -1.99
N GLU A 36 6.37 1.61 -2.42
CA GLU A 36 6.82 2.26 -3.65
C GLU A 36 7.45 3.60 -3.29
N ASN A 37 8.75 3.74 -3.52
CA ASN A 37 9.53 4.96 -3.20
C ASN A 37 9.38 5.44 -1.74
N GLY A 38 9.30 4.53 -0.77
CA GLY A 38 9.13 4.86 0.65
C GLY A 38 7.68 5.14 1.07
N ALA A 39 6.70 4.96 0.17
CA ALA A 39 5.28 5.14 0.45
C ALA A 39 4.52 3.80 0.42
N ILE A 40 3.59 3.64 1.36
CA ILE A 40 2.65 2.51 1.34
C ILE A 40 1.56 2.79 0.30
N ILE A 41 1.57 2.03 -0.80
CA ILE A 41 0.54 2.07 -1.83
C ILE A 41 -0.32 0.81 -1.78
N ARG A 42 -1.60 0.92 -2.16
CA ARG A 42 -2.50 -0.24 -2.28
C ARG A 42 -2.36 -0.86 -3.66
N CYS A 43 -2.12 -2.17 -3.73
CA CYS A 43 -1.98 -2.92 -4.98
C CYS A 43 -3.32 -3.39 -5.56
N ASP A 44 -4.38 -3.44 -4.74
CA ASP A 44 -5.71 -3.84 -5.22
C ASP A 44 -6.32 -2.76 -6.13
N PRO A 45 -6.82 -3.11 -7.33
CA PRO A 45 -7.62 -2.19 -8.14
C PRO A 45 -8.96 -1.93 -7.43
N LEU A 46 -9.25 -0.65 -7.14
CA LEU A 46 -10.54 -0.23 -6.60
C LEU A 46 -11.60 -0.19 -7.71
N THR A 47 -12.22 -1.32 -8.03
CA THR A 47 -13.41 -1.37 -8.92
C THR A 47 -14.68 -1.09 -8.11
N ILE A 48 -14.83 0.13 -7.58
CA ILE A 48 -16.07 0.56 -6.91
C ILE A 48 -16.80 1.65 -7.72
N LEU A 49 -16.09 2.39 -8.59
CA LEU A 49 -16.65 3.54 -9.30
C LEU A 49 -17.19 3.26 -10.71
N ASP A 50 -17.04 2.06 -11.26
CA ASP A 50 -17.62 1.77 -12.59
C ASP A 50 -19.15 1.61 -12.50
N ARG A 51 -19.66 0.94 -11.45
CA ARG A 51 -21.11 0.75 -11.29
C ARG A 51 -21.89 2.03 -11.04
N HIS A 52 -21.28 3.06 -10.46
CA HIS A 52 -22.00 4.29 -10.14
C HIS A 52 -22.10 5.25 -11.34
N ILE A 53 -21.05 5.30 -12.17
CA ILE A 53 -21.02 6.07 -13.41
C ILE A 53 -21.92 5.41 -14.47
N GLU A 54 -21.90 4.07 -14.59
CA GLU A 54 -22.85 3.34 -15.45
C GLU A 54 -24.31 3.50 -15.01
N ALA A 55 -24.55 3.76 -13.71
CA ALA A 55 -25.88 4.01 -13.16
C ALA A 55 -26.30 5.49 -13.16
N GLY A 56 -25.50 6.42 -13.72
CA GLY A 56 -25.89 7.81 -13.90
C GLY A 56 -25.97 8.64 -12.61
N GLY A 57 -25.22 8.30 -11.57
CA GLY A 57 -25.13 9.13 -10.37
C GLY A 57 -24.19 10.31 -10.60
N GLU A 58 -24.70 11.54 -10.47
CA GLU A 58 -23.90 12.77 -10.43
C GLU A 58 -23.08 12.82 -9.12
N ILE A 59 -21.90 13.44 -9.17
CA ILE A 59 -20.91 13.55 -8.08
C ILE A 59 -21.41 14.46 -6.97
#